data_AF-A0A1A7PVF4-F1
#
_entry.id   AF-A0A1A7PVF4-F1
#
_cell.length_a   1.000
_cell.length_b   1.000
_cell.length_c   1.000
_cell.angle_alpha   90.00
_cell.angle_beta   90.00
_cell.angle_gamma   90.00
#
_symmetry.space_group_name_H-M   'P 1'
#
loop_
_entity.id
_entity.type
_entity.pdbx_description
1 polymer ?
#
loop_
_entity_poly.entity_id
_entity_poly.type
_entity_poly.pdbx_seq_one_letter_code
_entity_poly.pdbx_strand_id
1 'polypeptide(L)'
;MNKPTYFIADLHLSEQSPHLLALFRYFMTQIAPQAQALYILGDLFDFWVGDDENSPAIQEIKQLLKQLTAQGVHCYFCHGNRDFLLGERFAKETEIQLLPDYQVIELYGRATLVCHGDTLCTDDVAYQKFRKRVHQRWLQKLFLCLPLTYRIKLAQRIRQQSQYDKQGKSTEIMDVNSVAVEDTFTRFQVTQIIHGHTHRQAIHTLSENKRRIVLGDWREELSIFVVEPQHQGYFVNLVLPE
;
A
#
# COMPACT_ATOMS: atom_id res chain seq x y z
N MET A 1 0.62 3.21 -28.45
CA MET A 1 1.61 3.55 -27.41
C MET A 1 1.34 2.65 -26.22
N ASN A 2 2.35 1.98 -25.67
CA ASN A 2 2.18 1.14 -24.50
C ASN A 2 1.96 2.03 -23.28
N LYS A 3 0.86 1.85 -22.57
CA LYS A 3 0.53 2.64 -21.38
C LYS A 3 1.44 2.24 -20.20
N PRO A 4 1.81 3.19 -19.31
CA PRO A 4 2.63 2.92 -18.14
C PRO A 4 1.90 2.10 -17.07
N THR A 5 2.66 1.53 -16.14
CA THR A 5 2.14 0.92 -14.90
C THR A 5 2.51 1.82 -13.73
N TYR A 6 1.54 2.12 -12.87
CA TYR A 6 1.73 2.97 -11.70
C TYR A 6 1.73 2.17 -10.41
N PHE A 7 2.57 2.57 -9.47
CA PHE A 7 2.65 2.01 -8.12
C PHE A 7 2.53 3.15 -7.10
N ILE A 8 1.64 2.97 -6.12
CA ILE A 8 1.41 3.89 -5.00
C ILE A 8 1.24 3.10 -3.70
N ALA A 9 1.53 3.70 -2.55
CA ALA A 9 1.34 3.11 -1.22
C ALA A 9 1.27 4.21 -0.16
N ASP A 10 0.85 3.85 1.06
CA ASP A 10 0.97 4.72 2.23
C ASP A 10 0.24 6.07 2.08
N LEU A 11 -0.99 6.04 1.54
CA LEU A 11 -1.81 7.24 1.34
C LEU A 11 -2.51 7.68 2.63
N HIS A 12 -2.85 6.73 3.51
CA HIS A 12 -3.53 6.99 4.78
C HIS A 12 -4.80 7.84 4.66
N LEU A 13 -5.64 7.57 3.65
CA LEU A 13 -6.88 8.31 3.40
C LEU A 13 -7.85 8.16 4.57
N SER A 14 -8.47 9.28 4.96
CA SER A 14 -9.50 9.33 6.01
C SER A 14 -10.36 10.59 5.87
N GLU A 15 -11.51 10.64 6.55
CA GLU A 15 -12.33 11.85 6.64
C GLU A 15 -11.61 13.03 7.31
N GLN A 16 -10.60 12.73 8.14
CA GLN A 16 -9.82 13.74 8.85
C GLN A 16 -8.69 14.33 7.99
N SER A 17 -8.51 13.80 6.77
CA SER A 17 -7.45 14.19 5.85
C SER A 17 -8.02 14.64 4.49
N PRO A 18 -8.85 15.70 4.45
CA PRO A 18 -9.51 16.14 3.21
C PRO A 18 -8.53 16.53 2.11
N HIS A 19 -7.34 17.03 2.47
CA HIS A 19 -6.28 17.34 1.51
C HIS A 19 -5.77 16.07 0.78
N LEU A 20 -5.50 14.99 1.51
CA LEU A 20 -5.09 13.71 0.92
C LEU A 20 -6.20 13.12 0.03
N LEU A 21 -7.46 13.26 0.44
CA LEU A 21 -8.60 12.85 -0.39
C LEU A 21 -8.66 13.67 -1.70
N ALA A 22 -8.35 14.96 -1.66
CA ALA A 22 -8.28 15.80 -2.85
C ALA A 22 -7.12 15.40 -3.78
N LEU A 23 -5.92 15.12 -3.24
CA LEU A 23 -4.81 14.54 -4.01
C LEU A 23 -5.22 13.22 -4.67
N PHE A 24 -5.90 12.34 -3.91
CA PHE A 24 -6.36 11.06 -4.45
C PHE A 24 -7.38 11.25 -5.57
N ARG A 25 -8.36 12.14 -5.39
CA ARG A 25 -9.32 12.49 -6.44
C ARG A 25 -8.61 13.01 -7.70
N TYR A 26 -7.65 13.90 -7.55
CA TYR A 26 -6.88 14.44 -8.67
C TYR A 26 -6.13 13.32 -9.41
N PHE A 27 -5.40 12.48 -8.68
CA PHE A 27 -4.72 11.32 -9.25
C PHE A 27 -5.67 10.39 -10.00
N MET A 28 -6.77 9.99 -9.36
CA MET A 28 -7.72 9.02 -9.91
C MET A 28 -8.46 9.53 -11.15
N THR A 29 -8.64 10.84 -11.28
CA THR A 29 -9.38 11.45 -12.41
C THR A 29 -8.48 11.96 -13.52
N GLN A 30 -7.24 12.39 -13.22
CA GLN A 30 -6.36 13.05 -14.20
C GLN A 30 -5.18 12.18 -14.64
N ILE A 31 -4.61 11.39 -13.72
CA ILE A 31 -3.34 10.69 -13.94
C ILE A 31 -3.59 9.20 -14.16
N ALA A 32 -4.21 8.52 -13.19
CA ALA A 32 -4.45 7.07 -13.22
C ALA A 32 -5.11 6.54 -14.51
N PRO A 33 -6.04 7.25 -15.17
CA PRO A 33 -6.64 6.80 -16.44
C PRO A 33 -5.64 6.57 -17.59
N GLN A 34 -4.44 7.16 -17.50
CA GLN A 34 -3.39 7.04 -18.51
C GLN A 34 -2.62 5.72 -18.38
N ALA A 35 -2.72 5.02 -17.25
CA ALA A 35 -2.05 3.75 -17.01
C ALA A 35 -2.74 2.55 -17.67
N GLN A 36 -1.98 1.48 -17.91
CA GLN A 36 -2.57 0.15 -18.13
C GLN A 36 -2.97 -0.51 -16.81
N ALA A 37 -2.20 -0.26 -15.75
CA ALA A 37 -2.39 -0.87 -14.46
C ALA A 37 -1.96 0.05 -13.31
N LEU A 38 -2.67 -0.06 -12.20
CA LEU A 38 -2.40 0.61 -10.94
C LEU A 38 -2.23 -0.45 -9.85
N TYR A 39 -1.08 -0.44 -9.17
CA TYR A 39 -0.81 -1.25 -8.00
C TYR A 39 -0.81 -0.36 -6.76
N ILE A 40 -1.69 -0.68 -5.81
CA ILE A 40 -1.78 -0.03 -4.50
C ILE A 40 -1.15 -0.99 -3.49
N LEU A 41 0.06 -0.67 -3.01
CA LEU A 41 0.86 -1.55 -2.16
C LEU A 41 0.66 -1.27 -0.66
N GLY A 42 -0.60 -1.27 -0.25
CA GLY A 42 -1.03 -1.19 1.15
C GLY A 42 -1.10 0.22 1.72
N ASP A 43 -1.73 0.31 2.88
CA ASP A 43 -1.93 1.55 3.65
C ASP A 43 -2.61 2.65 2.82
N LEU A 44 -3.60 2.26 2.00
CA LEU A 44 -4.49 3.18 1.29
C LEU A 44 -5.33 3.98 2.28
N PHE A 45 -5.77 3.35 3.36
CA PHE A 45 -6.59 3.97 4.42
C PHE A 45 -5.76 4.18 5.69
N ASP A 46 -6.07 5.21 6.48
CA ASP A 46 -5.43 5.41 7.80
C ASP A 46 -5.74 4.24 8.76
N PHE A 47 -6.92 3.63 8.60
CA PHE A 47 -7.28 2.31 9.13
C PHE A 47 -8.44 1.73 8.32
N TRP A 48 -8.53 0.40 8.25
CA TRP A 48 -9.71 -0.30 7.73
C TRP A 48 -10.26 -1.26 8.78
N VAL A 49 -11.52 -1.08 9.17
CA VAL A 49 -12.15 -1.90 10.21
C VAL A 49 -13.12 -2.95 9.65
N GLY A 50 -13.32 -3.00 8.33
CA GLY A 50 -14.14 -3.99 7.65
C GLY A 50 -14.97 -3.38 6.52
N ASP A 51 -15.36 -4.21 5.56
CA ASP A 51 -15.99 -3.76 4.32
C ASP A 51 -17.41 -3.19 4.48
N ASP A 52 -18.01 -3.34 5.66
CA ASP A 52 -19.27 -2.72 6.04
C ASP A 52 -19.14 -1.24 6.46
N GLU A 53 -17.93 -0.70 6.47
CA GLU A 53 -17.68 0.74 6.62
C GLU A 53 -18.19 1.52 5.40
N ASN A 54 -18.99 2.55 5.67
CA ASN A 54 -19.79 3.25 4.65
C ASN A 54 -19.78 4.78 4.79
N SER A 55 -18.73 5.32 5.39
CA SER A 55 -18.56 6.76 5.55
C SER A 55 -18.49 7.47 4.17
N PRO A 56 -18.89 8.76 4.05
CA PRO A 56 -18.83 9.49 2.79
C PRO A 56 -17.48 9.45 2.07
N ALA A 57 -16.36 9.58 2.80
CA ALA A 57 -15.03 9.48 2.19
C ALA A 57 -14.74 8.09 1.63
N ILE A 58 -15.14 7.03 2.34
CA ILE A 58 -14.98 5.65 1.86
C ILE A 58 -15.83 5.39 0.61
N GLN A 59 -17.07 5.89 0.59
CA GLN A 59 -17.93 5.78 -0.59
C GLN A 59 -17.33 6.48 -1.80
N GLU A 60 -16.77 7.67 -1.60
CA GLU A 60 -16.08 8.40 -2.66
C GLU A 60 -14.86 7.62 -3.20
N ILE A 61 -14.01 7.09 -2.32
CA ILE A 61 -12.83 6.30 -2.71
C ILE A 61 -13.25 5.06 -3.52
N LYS A 62 -14.29 4.35 -3.06
CA LYS A 62 -14.86 3.21 -3.80
C LYS A 62 -15.35 3.62 -5.19
N GLN A 63 -16.05 4.76 -5.29
CA GLN A 63 -16.54 5.28 -6.57
C GLN A 63 -15.40 5.63 -7.52
N LEU A 64 -14.35 6.30 -7.04
CA LEU A 64 -13.17 6.65 -7.85
C LEU A 64 -12.45 5.40 -8.37
N LEU A 65 -12.24 4.38 -7.52
CA LEU A 65 -11.67 3.11 -7.94
C LEU A 65 -12.54 2.40 -8.97
N LYS A 66 -13.85 2.35 -8.74
CA LYS A 66 -14.81 1.74 -9.67
C LYS A 66 -14.85 2.46 -11.02
N GLN A 67 -14.76 3.78 -11.03
CA GLN A 67 -14.68 4.57 -12.27
C GLN A 67 -13.39 4.30 -13.02
N LEU A 68 -12.27 4.14 -12.33
CA LEU A 68 -10.98 3.83 -12.94
C LEU A 68 -10.95 2.43 -13.56
N THR A 69 -11.46 1.43 -12.85
CA THR A 69 -11.56 0.05 -13.37
C THR A 69 -12.54 -0.04 -14.55
N ALA A 70 -13.65 0.69 -14.50
CA ALA A 70 -14.59 0.80 -15.63
C ALA A 70 -13.99 1.45 -16.89
N GLN A 71 -12.92 2.24 -16.76
CA GLN A 71 -12.15 2.79 -17.88
C GLN A 71 -11.13 1.79 -18.46
N GLY A 72 -11.07 0.57 -17.93
CA GLY A 72 -10.20 -0.50 -18.40
C GLY A 72 -8.79 -0.50 -17.78
N VAL A 73 -8.57 0.25 -16.69
CA VAL A 73 -7.29 0.21 -15.95
C VAL A 73 -7.33 -0.95 -14.95
N HIS A 74 -6.37 -1.86 -15.04
CA HIS A 74 -6.26 -2.97 -14.10
C HIS A 74 -5.78 -2.49 -12.74
N CYS A 75 -6.60 -2.65 -11.70
CA CYS A 75 -6.27 -2.17 -10.36
C CYS A 75 -6.00 -3.36 -9.44
N TYR A 76 -4.85 -3.33 -8.76
CA TYR A 76 -4.41 -4.37 -7.84
C TYR A 76 -4.15 -3.78 -6.46
N PHE A 77 -4.46 -4.54 -5.42
CA PHE A 77 -4.30 -4.09 -4.04
C PHE A 77 -3.61 -5.15 -3.19
N CYS A 78 -2.45 -4.80 -2.63
CA CYS A 78 -1.78 -5.57 -1.60
C CYS A 78 -2.14 -4.95 -0.25
N HIS A 79 -2.47 -5.78 0.74
CA HIS A 79 -2.79 -5.28 2.09
C HIS A 79 -1.58 -4.64 2.76
N GLY A 80 -1.82 -3.52 3.43
CA GLY A 80 -0.88 -2.92 4.36
C GLY A 80 -1.18 -3.26 5.81
N ASN A 81 -0.39 -2.70 6.72
CA ASN A 81 -0.57 -2.93 8.16
C ASN A 81 -1.76 -2.14 8.75
N ARG A 82 -2.33 -1.18 8.02
CA ARG A 82 -3.51 -0.41 8.44
C ARG A 82 -4.82 -0.98 7.89
N ASP A 83 -4.76 -1.65 6.75
CA ASP A 83 -5.93 -2.03 5.97
C ASP A 83 -6.02 -3.53 5.64
N PHE A 84 -5.30 -4.38 6.40
CA PHE A 84 -5.31 -5.84 6.29
C PHE A 84 -6.69 -6.54 6.47
N LEU A 85 -7.73 -5.82 6.89
CA LEU A 85 -9.10 -6.32 6.97
C LEU A 85 -9.92 -6.08 5.69
N LEU A 86 -9.35 -5.38 4.70
CA LEU A 86 -10.03 -5.11 3.43
C LEU A 86 -10.32 -6.43 2.71
N GLY A 87 -11.58 -6.65 2.38
CA GLY A 87 -12.04 -7.96 1.94
C GLY A 87 -12.59 -7.99 0.51
N GLU A 88 -13.12 -9.17 0.18
CA GLU A 88 -13.72 -9.47 -1.11
C GLU A 88 -14.94 -8.60 -1.44
N ARG A 89 -15.64 -8.07 -0.42
CA ARG A 89 -16.79 -7.18 -0.68
C ARG A 89 -16.28 -5.86 -1.24
N PHE A 90 -15.25 -5.26 -0.65
CA PHE A 90 -14.63 -4.06 -1.22
C PHE A 90 -14.07 -4.33 -2.62
N ALA A 91 -13.36 -5.45 -2.79
CA ALA A 91 -12.78 -5.84 -4.07
C ALA A 91 -13.86 -5.97 -5.16
N LYS A 92 -14.98 -6.62 -4.86
CA LYS A 92 -16.11 -6.76 -5.78
C LYS A 92 -16.81 -5.43 -6.08
N GLU A 93 -17.01 -4.58 -5.09
CA GLU A 93 -17.66 -3.27 -5.27
C GLU A 93 -16.83 -2.34 -6.19
N THR A 94 -15.50 -2.46 -6.14
CA THR A 94 -14.57 -1.58 -6.86
C THR A 94 -13.92 -2.21 -8.10
N GLU A 95 -14.07 -3.52 -8.27
CA GLU A 95 -13.41 -4.36 -9.30
C GLU A 95 -11.88 -4.34 -9.25
N ILE A 96 -11.30 -4.07 -8.07
CA ILE A 96 -9.87 -4.28 -7.85
C ILE A 96 -9.59 -5.75 -7.57
N GLN A 97 -8.39 -6.20 -7.91
CA GLN A 97 -7.91 -7.53 -7.58
C GLN A 97 -7.05 -7.49 -6.32
N LEU A 98 -7.42 -8.26 -5.30
CA LEU A 98 -6.60 -8.45 -4.10
C LEU A 98 -5.40 -9.33 -4.42
N LEU A 99 -4.22 -8.90 -3.96
CA LEU A 99 -2.97 -9.62 -4.06
C LEU A 99 -2.60 -10.25 -2.71
N PRO A 100 -1.87 -11.37 -2.70
CA PRO A 100 -1.24 -11.87 -1.47
C PRO A 100 -0.17 -10.90 -0.96
N ASP A 101 0.35 -11.13 0.26
CA ASP A 101 1.44 -10.37 0.87
C ASP A 101 2.66 -10.20 -0.05
N TYR A 102 2.91 -11.19 -0.91
CA TYR A 102 3.99 -11.23 -1.89
C TYR A 102 3.47 -11.71 -3.23
N GLN A 103 3.55 -10.86 -4.26
CA GLN A 103 3.18 -11.22 -5.62
C GLN A 103 4.35 -10.96 -6.55
N VAL A 104 4.78 -11.99 -7.28
CA VAL A 104 5.73 -11.82 -8.39
C VAL A 104 4.95 -11.45 -9.65
N ILE A 105 5.36 -10.39 -10.32
CA ILE A 105 4.82 -9.91 -11.58
C ILE A 105 5.93 -9.83 -12.63
N GLU A 106 5.54 -10.00 -13.89
CA GLU A 106 6.39 -9.72 -15.04
C GLU A 106 6.16 -8.25 -15.42
N LEU A 107 7.14 -7.38 -15.14
CA LEU A 107 7.05 -5.95 -15.37
C LEU A 107 8.01 -5.55 -16.49
N TYR A 108 7.52 -5.58 -17.73
CA TYR A 108 8.24 -5.15 -18.93
C TYR A 108 9.61 -5.82 -19.13
N GLY A 109 9.64 -7.15 -19.07
CA GLY A 109 10.81 -8.01 -19.17
C GLY A 109 11.52 -8.26 -17.85
N ARG A 110 11.03 -7.71 -16.72
CA ARG A 110 11.69 -7.82 -15.42
C ARG A 110 10.80 -8.47 -14.36
N ALA A 111 11.26 -9.62 -13.85
CA ALA A 111 10.63 -10.27 -12.70
C ALA A 111 10.72 -9.36 -11.46
N THR A 112 9.55 -8.91 -11.01
CA THR A 112 9.39 -7.92 -9.95
C THR A 112 8.50 -8.46 -8.86
N LEU A 113 8.97 -8.45 -7.61
CA LEU A 113 8.15 -8.72 -6.45
C LEU A 113 7.49 -7.43 -5.98
N VAL A 114 6.18 -7.48 -5.74
CA VAL A 114 5.43 -6.40 -5.09
C VAL A 114 4.92 -6.88 -3.75
N CYS A 115 5.02 -6.01 -2.75
CA CYS A 115 4.54 -6.24 -1.38
C CYS A 115 4.36 -4.90 -0.66
N HIS A 116 3.75 -4.90 0.52
CA HIS A 116 3.66 -3.68 1.33
C HIS A 116 5.02 -3.30 1.96
N GLY A 117 5.77 -4.28 2.50
CA GLY A 117 7.15 -4.10 2.98
C GLY A 117 7.34 -4.23 4.49
N ASP A 118 6.27 -4.16 5.28
CA ASP A 118 6.27 -4.36 6.74
C ASP A 118 6.87 -5.71 7.17
N THR A 119 6.68 -6.74 6.36
CA THR A 119 7.26 -8.08 6.55
C THR A 119 8.78 -8.12 6.46
N LEU A 120 9.42 -7.13 5.82
CA LEU A 120 10.87 -7.01 5.68
C LEU A 120 11.52 -6.33 6.91
N CYS A 121 10.74 -5.64 7.75
CA CYS A 121 11.19 -4.99 8.99
C CYS A 121 11.32 -6.01 10.13
N THR A 122 12.19 -7.01 9.96
CA THR A 122 12.29 -8.15 10.87
C THR A 122 12.93 -7.82 12.23
N ASP A 123 13.66 -6.72 12.33
CA ASP A 123 14.26 -6.23 13.58
C ASP A 123 13.20 -5.66 14.55
N ASP A 124 12.04 -5.22 14.06
CA ASP A 124 10.90 -4.85 14.90
C ASP A 124 10.13 -6.10 15.36
N VAL A 125 10.76 -6.89 16.24
CA VAL A 125 10.20 -8.14 16.77
C VAL A 125 8.84 -7.93 17.43
N ALA A 126 8.62 -6.78 18.08
CA ALA A 126 7.34 -6.45 18.72
C ALA A 126 6.23 -6.29 17.66
N TYR A 127 6.51 -5.53 16.59
CA TYR A 127 5.61 -5.39 15.45
C TYR A 127 5.33 -6.73 14.77
N GLN A 128 6.36 -7.54 14.49
CA GLN A 128 6.19 -8.83 13.82
C GLN A 128 5.34 -9.82 14.65
N LYS A 129 5.45 -9.79 15.98
CA LYS A 129 4.56 -10.54 16.88
C LYS A 129 3.12 -10.03 16.83
N PHE A 130 2.93 -8.71 16.83
CA PHE A 130 1.62 -8.09 16.69
C PHE A 130 0.96 -8.45 15.36
N ARG A 131 1.69 -8.29 14.24
CA ARG A 131 1.26 -8.69 12.89
C ARG A 131 0.80 -10.14 12.86
N LYS A 132 1.64 -11.07 13.35
CA LYS A 132 1.28 -12.49 13.42
C LYS A 132 0.02 -12.77 14.22
N ARG A 133 -0.28 -11.96 15.25
CA ARG A 133 -1.52 -12.07 16.04
C ARG A 133 -2.72 -11.56 15.26
N VAL A 134 -2.66 -10.35 14.69
CA VAL A 134 -3.82 -9.72 14.02
C VAL A 134 -4.16 -10.37 12.67
N HIS A 135 -3.22 -11.08 12.04
CA HIS A 135 -3.47 -11.88 10.85
C HIS A 135 -4.08 -13.27 11.13
N GLN A 136 -4.36 -13.61 12.39
CA GLN A 136 -5.06 -14.86 12.71
C GLN A 136 -6.52 -14.77 12.26
N ARG A 137 -6.93 -15.66 11.32
CA ARG A 137 -8.27 -15.64 10.71
C ARG A 137 -9.42 -15.68 11.73
N TRP A 138 -9.28 -16.44 12.82
CA TRP A 138 -10.30 -16.52 13.86
C TRP A 138 -10.43 -15.19 14.62
N LEU A 139 -9.33 -14.48 14.85
CA LEU A 139 -9.31 -13.19 15.52
C LEU A 139 -9.92 -12.11 14.63
N GLN A 140 -9.59 -12.10 13.34
CA GLN A 140 -10.20 -11.19 12.37
C GLN A 140 -11.72 -11.42 12.27
N LYS A 141 -12.18 -12.67 12.21
CA LYS A 141 -13.61 -13.00 12.23
C LYS A 141 -14.29 -12.48 13.50
N LEU A 142 -13.71 -12.73 14.67
CA LEU A 142 -14.26 -12.25 15.94
C LEU A 142 -14.32 -10.72 15.98
N PHE A 143 -13.27 -10.05 15.51
CA PHE A 143 -13.22 -8.59 15.42
C PHE A 143 -14.32 -8.05 14.49
N LEU A 144 -14.51 -8.64 13.32
CA LEU A 144 -15.53 -8.23 12.34
C LEU A 144 -16.97 -8.48 12.83
N CYS A 145 -17.18 -9.34 13.83
CA CYS A 145 -18.48 -9.51 14.48
C CYS A 145 -18.82 -8.37 15.46
N LEU A 146 -17.86 -7.54 15.86
CA LEU A 146 -18.12 -6.39 16.73
C LEU A 146 -18.89 -5.30 15.97
N PRO A 147 -19.76 -4.52 16.64
CA PRO A 147 -20.41 -3.39 15.98
C PRO A 147 -19.38 -2.38 15.46
N LEU A 148 -19.65 -1.77 14.31
CA LEU A 148 -18.71 -0.88 13.61
C LEU A 148 -18.13 0.22 14.53
N THR A 149 -18.98 0.85 15.34
CA THR A 149 -18.57 1.90 16.29
C THR A 149 -17.54 1.43 17.32
N TYR A 150 -17.60 0.16 17.75
CA TYR A 150 -16.61 -0.42 18.66
C TYR A 150 -15.30 -0.72 17.95
N ARG A 151 -15.36 -1.25 16.72
CA ARG A 151 -14.17 -1.49 15.91
C ARG A 151 -13.39 -0.21 15.63
N ILE A 152 -14.07 0.86 15.23
CA ILE A 152 -13.47 2.18 15.00
C ILE A 152 -12.76 2.68 16.28
N LYS A 153 -13.45 2.66 17.43
CA LYS A 153 -12.85 3.06 18.72
C LYS A 153 -11.62 2.23 19.08
N LEU A 154 -11.65 0.92 18.84
CA LEU A 154 -10.52 0.04 19.12
C LEU A 154 -9.34 0.33 18.18
N ALA A 155 -9.59 0.51 16.88
CA ALA A 155 -8.57 0.88 15.89
C ALA A 155 -7.89 2.20 16.25
N GLN A 156 -8.67 3.23 16.64
CA GLN A 156 -8.14 4.51 17.09
C GLN A 156 -7.23 4.38 18.32
N ARG A 157 -7.60 3.55 19.31
CA ARG A 157 -6.75 3.29 20.48
C ARG A 157 -5.45 2.58 20.11
N ILE A 158 -5.53 1.54 19.28
CA ILE A 158 -4.34 0.82 18.79
C ILE A 158 -3.41 1.77 18.04
N ARG A 159 -3.96 2.66 17.22
CA ARG A 159 -3.20 3.69 16.49
C ARG A 159 -2.48 4.64 17.44
N GLN A 160 -3.17 5.18 18.44
CA GLN A 160 -2.56 6.07 19.44
C GLN A 160 -1.42 5.39 20.20
N GLN A 161 -1.63 4.13 20.62
CA GLN A 161 -0.58 3.36 21.28
C GLN A 161 0.61 3.10 20.36
N SER A 162 0.36 2.72 19.10
CA SER A 162 1.42 2.48 18.11
C SER A 162 2.25 3.74 17.85
N GLN A 163 1.61 4.91 17.75
CA GLN A 163 2.30 6.19 17.61
C GLN A 163 3.18 6.50 18.83
N TYR A 164 2.68 6.23 20.04
CA TYR A 164 3.45 6.39 21.27
C TYR A 164 4.67 5.45 21.30
N ASP A 165 4.49 4.17 20.99
CA ASP A 165 5.57 3.18 21.00
C ASP A 165 6.64 3.47 19.95
N LYS A 166 6.28 4.08 18.80
CA LYS A 166 7.21 4.49 17.75
C LYS A 166 8.16 5.62 18.20
N GLN A 167 7.76 6.46 19.14
CA GLN A 167 8.62 7.55 19.64
C GLN A 167 9.87 7.03 20.37
N GLY A 168 9.83 5.81 20.91
CA GLY A 168 10.95 5.18 21.61
C GLY A 168 11.84 4.29 20.74
N LYS A 169 11.55 4.12 19.44
CA LYS A 169 12.29 3.23 18.53
C LYS A 169 13.26 4.01 17.67
N SER A 170 14.45 3.44 17.43
CA SER A 170 15.38 4.03 16.46
C SER A 170 14.83 3.90 15.05
N THR A 171 15.23 4.84 14.19
CA THR A 171 14.91 4.84 12.76
C THR A 171 15.43 3.60 12.05
N GLU A 172 16.55 3.02 12.51
CA GLU A 172 17.13 1.80 11.92
C GLU A 172 16.28 0.55 12.20
N ILE A 173 15.71 0.41 13.40
CA ILE A 173 14.88 -0.76 13.76
C ILE A 173 13.58 -0.80 12.97
N MET A 174 13.06 0.36 12.56
CA MET A 174 11.81 0.47 11.81
C MET A 174 12.00 0.34 10.29
N ASP A 175 13.24 0.38 9.80
CA ASP A 175 13.53 0.16 8.38
C ASP A 175 13.62 -1.34 8.06
N VAL A 176 13.72 -1.65 6.78
CA VAL A 176 13.90 -3.03 6.33
C VAL A 176 15.24 -3.59 6.79
N ASN A 177 15.23 -4.86 7.18
CA ASN A 177 16.46 -5.58 7.47
C ASN A 177 17.11 -6.04 6.16
N SER A 178 18.41 -5.75 5.99
CA SER A 178 19.14 -6.06 4.74
C SER A 178 19.23 -7.55 4.43
N VAL A 179 19.36 -8.40 5.45
CA VAL A 179 19.36 -9.87 5.29
C VAL A 179 17.98 -10.35 4.83
N ALA A 180 16.91 -9.84 5.45
CA ALA A 180 15.54 -10.17 5.04
C ALA A 180 15.26 -9.78 3.57
N VAL A 181 15.83 -8.67 3.10
CA VAL A 181 15.74 -8.23 1.70
C VAL A 181 16.46 -9.21 0.76
N GLU A 182 17.70 -9.59 1.06
CA GLU A 182 18.47 -10.55 0.22
C GLU A 182 17.83 -11.95 0.20
N ASP A 183 17.36 -12.43 1.35
CA ASP A 183 16.61 -13.67 1.45
C ASP A 183 15.35 -13.63 0.60
N THR A 184 14.67 -12.48 0.56
CA THR A 184 13.47 -12.28 -0.26
C THR A 184 13.79 -12.33 -1.75
N PHE A 185 14.86 -11.65 -2.21
CA PHE A 185 15.32 -11.76 -3.60
C PHE A 185 15.60 -13.21 -3.99
N THR A 186 16.31 -13.95 -3.14
CA THR A 186 16.68 -15.34 -3.38
C THR A 186 15.46 -16.27 -3.39
N ARG A 187 14.57 -16.12 -2.40
CA ARG A 187 13.37 -16.94 -2.24
C ARG A 187 12.41 -16.81 -3.42
N PHE A 188 12.19 -15.59 -3.90
CA PHE A 188 11.25 -15.33 -5.00
C PHE A 188 11.91 -15.31 -6.39
N GLN A 189 13.24 -15.44 -6.45
CA GLN A 189 14.02 -15.46 -7.70
C GLN A 189 13.74 -14.22 -8.58
N VAL A 190 13.67 -13.05 -7.95
CA VAL A 190 13.42 -11.77 -8.63
C VAL A 190 14.69 -10.93 -8.70
N THR A 191 14.69 -9.93 -9.57
CA THR A 191 15.74 -8.90 -9.61
C THR A 191 15.22 -7.53 -9.20
N GLN A 192 13.93 -7.41 -8.88
CA GLN A 192 13.33 -6.17 -8.42
C GLN A 192 12.33 -6.43 -7.29
N ILE A 193 12.34 -5.58 -6.27
CA ILE A 193 11.31 -5.50 -5.24
C ILE A 193 10.77 -4.07 -5.24
N ILE A 194 9.44 -3.92 -5.26
CA ILE A 194 8.75 -2.64 -5.05
C ILE A 194 7.91 -2.78 -3.77
N HIS A 195 8.10 -1.87 -2.82
CA HIS A 195 7.37 -1.87 -1.55
C HIS A 195 7.17 -0.47 -0.99
N GLY A 196 6.24 -0.29 -0.04
CA GLY A 196 6.02 0.94 0.71
C GLY A 196 6.49 0.80 2.18
N HIS A 197 5.59 1.12 3.11
CA HIS A 197 5.65 0.96 4.57
C HIS A 197 6.67 1.86 5.31
N THR A 198 7.88 1.96 4.80
CA THR A 198 8.98 2.64 5.50
C THR A 198 8.96 4.16 5.34
N HIS A 199 8.18 4.68 4.38
CA HIS A 199 8.04 6.10 4.05
C HIS A 199 9.38 6.76 3.66
N ARG A 200 10.30 5.97 3.09
CA ARG A 200 11.66 6.39 2.68
C ARG A 200 11.83 6.25 1.18
N GLN A 201 11.10 7.08 0.43
CA GLN A 201 11.11 7.04 -1.03
C GLN A 201 12.55 6.98 -1.59
N ALA A 202 12.88 5.88 -2.25
CA ALA A 202 14.24 5.65 -2.75
C ALA A 202 14.29 4.52 -3.78
N ILE A 203 15.29 4.59 -4.66
CA ILE A 203 15.70 3.47 -5.52
C ILE A 203 17.06 3.00 -5.02
N HIS A 204 17.10 1.84 -4.37
CA HIS A 204 18.33 1.21 -3.93
C HIS A 204 18.81 0.23 -5.00
N THR A 205 19.99 0.50 -5.57
CA THR A 205 20.68 -0.43 -6.45
C THR A 205 21.59 -1.32 -5.60
N LEU A 206 21.39 -2.63 -5.70
CA LEU A 206 22.13 -3.65 -4.97
C LEU A 206 23.06 -4.39 -5.94
N SER A 207 23.86 -5.33 -5.43
CA SER A 207 24.71 -6.19 -6.26
C SER A 207 23.89 -6.99 -7.28
N GLU A 208 24.56 -7.50 -8.31
CA GLU A 208 23.93 -8.37 -9.34
C GLU A 208 22.75 -7.70 -10.08
N ASN A 209 22.78 -6.37 -10.22
CA ASN A 209 21.74 -5.59 -10.87
C ASN A 209 20.36 -5.70 -10.19
N LYS A 210 20.31 -6.11 -8.92
CA LYS A 210 19.08 -6.12 -8.11
C LYS A 210 18.66 -4.69 -7.74
N ARG A 211 17.35 -4.44 -7.67
CA ARG A 211 16.78 -3.13 -7.32
C ARG A 211 15.70 -3.27 -6.25
N ARG A 212 15.79 -2.47 -5.20
CA ARG A 212 14.73 -2.31 -4.21
C ARG A 212 14.19 -0.89 -4.30
N ILE A 213 12.94 -0.75 -4.71
CA ILE A 213 12.23 0.52 -4.83
C ILE A 213 11.30 0.65 -3.63
N VAL A 214 11.47 1.74 -2.90
CA VAL A 214 10.63 2.15 -1.77
C VAL A 214 9.71 3.26 -2.26
N LEU A 215 8.40 3.05 -2.20
CA LEU A 215 7.40 4.05 -2.54
C LEU A 215 7.36 5.17 -1.48
N GLY A 216 7.01 6.38 -1.91
CA GLY A 216 6.79 7.50 -1.01
C GLY A 216 5.38 7.49 -0.44
N ASP A 217 5.23 7.99 0.79
CA ASP A 217 3.94 8.26 1.40
C ASP A 217 3.36 9.58 0.88
N TRP A 218 2.04 9.71 0.95
CA TRP A 218 1.38 10.93 0.51
C TRP A 218 1.22 11.89 1.68
N ARG A 219 1.67 13.14 1.49
CA ARG A 219 1.56 14.22 2.47
C ARG A 219 1.06 15.48 1.79
N GLU A 220 1.94 16.46 1.61
CA GLU A 220 1.69 17.67 0.81
C GLU A 220 1.73 17.36 -0.70
N GLU A 221 2.46 16.31 -1.07
CA GLU A 221 2.62 15.83 -2.44
C GLU A 221 2.05 14.42 -2.55
N LEU A 222 1.47 14.10 -3.70
CA LEU A 222 1.26 12.71 -4.10
C LEU A 222 2.58 12.13 -4.62
N SER A 223 2.84 10.86 -4.35
CA SER A 223 4.01 10.13 -4.85
C SER A 223 3.57 8.93 -5.70
N ILE A 224 4.11 8.85 -6.93
CA ILE A 224 3.84 7.75 -7.86
C ILE A 224 5.17 7.22 -8.36
N PHE A 225 5.37 5.91 -8.32
CA PHE A 225 6.40 5.26 -9.10
C PHE A 225 5.83 4.81 -10.45
N VAL A 226 6.35 5.39 -11.53
CA VAL A 226 5.91 5.13 -12.90
C VAL A 226 6.90 4.17 -13.54
N VAL A 227 6.40 3.11 -14.18
CA VAL A 227 7.23 2.21 -15.00
C VAL A 227 6.65 2.15 -16.40
N GLU A 228 7.53 2.31 -17.39
CA GLU A 228 7.20 2.28 -18.81
C GLU A 228 8.00 1.15 -19.49
N PRO A 229 7.53 0.57 -20.60
CA PRO A 229 8.21 -0.56 -21.23
C PRO A 229 9.67 -0.32 -21.64
N GLN A 230 10.06 0.94 -21.83
CA GLN A 230 11.40 1.34 -22.26
C GLN A 230 12.21 2.01 -21.13
N HIS A 231 11.61 2.21 -19.95
CA HIS A 231 12.23 2.93 -18.83
C HIS A 231 12.21 2.07 -17.57
N GLN A 232 13.31 2.02 -16.83
CA GLN A 232 13.42 1.28 -15.56
C GLN A 232 12.58 1.88 -14.41
N GLY A 233 11.68 2.80 -14.73
CA GLY A 233 10.82 3.55 -13.84
C GLY A 233 11.48 4.73 -13.14
N TYR A 234 10.64 5.68 -12.74
CA TYR A 234 11.00 6.95 -12.12
C TYR A 234 9.89 7.41 -11.17
N PHE A 235 10.23 8.29 -10.23
CA PHE A 235 9.24 8.90 -9.34
C PHE A 235 8.64 10.16 -9.96
N VAL A 236 7.34 10.32 -9.76
CA VAL A 236 6.60 11.55 -10.03
C VAL A 236 5.98 11.99 -8.70
N ASN A 237 6.46 13.11 -8.18
CA ASN A 237 5.88 13.75 -7.01
C ASN A 237 5.20 15.04 -7.45
N LEU A 238 3.94 15.25 -7.06
CA LEU A 238 3.14 16.40 -7.50
C LEU A 238 2.35 17.00 -6.34
N VAL A 239 2.27 18.33 -6.32
CA VAL A 239 1.28 19.07 -5.54
C VAL A 239 0.00 19.25 -6.38
N LEU A 240 -1.13 19.51 -5.72
CA LEU A 240 -2.32 19.96 -6.44
C LEU A 240 -2.02 21.27 -7.18
N PRO A 241 -2.43 21.42 -8.45
CA PRO A 241 -2.37 22.71 -9.12
C PRO A 241 -3.26 23.73 -8.41
N GLU A 242 -2.83 24.99 -8.39
CA GLU A 242 -3.60 26.14 -7.88
C GLU A 242 -4.92 26.36 -8.63
#